data_AF-A0A4Q3V6M6-F1
#
_entry.id   AF-A0A4Q3V6M6-F1
#
_cell.length_a   1.000
_cell.length_b   1.000
_cell.length_c   1.000
_cell.angle_alpha   90.00
_cell.angle_beta   90.00
_cell.angle_gamma   90.00
#
_symmetry.space_group_name_H-M   'P 1'
#
loop_
_entity.id
_entity.type
_entity.pdbx_description
1 polymer ?
#
loop_
_entity_poly.entity_id
_entity_poly.type
_entity_poly.pdbx_seq_one_letter_code
_entity_poly.pdbx_strand_id
1 'polypeptide(L)'
;MQIVEFFLGCLIWLPITVWVISLVQWMIAGETDVITGIPGIFVALGMGAVAITTNEMHLRAGLFVAVLLMVCMYPSVRQAMIGRELKAIDLDALKSSYQALEAKPDNAVAKLALAKKAYALGYLASAIGIAEEALNQLPKGVFEGDAKMVKRWKEYAQRDPRAATPPPCPKCGQTNPASFTHCGRCGSAFLLERSKLRFGPSAQGRKLLSAWIAMVAALVGVPAASGLPPALAIVTIIALVALVIAVLVYAFRSGEATA
;
A
#
# COMPACT_ATOMS: atom_id res chain seq x y z
N MET A 1 15.11 -40.60 15.38
CA MET A 1 14.03 -39.65 15.02
C MET A 1 13.81 -38.59 16.10
N GLN A 2 13.73 -38.95 17.38
CA GLN A 2 13.51 -38.00 18.50
C GLN A 2 14.49 -36.81 18.57
N ILE A 3 15.76 -37.00 18.22
CA ILE A 3 16.75 -35.90 18.24
C ILE A 3 16.43 -34.82 17.20
N VAL A 4 16.09 -35.22 15.97
CA VAL A 4 15.75 -34.27 14.88
C VAL A 4 14.49 -33.47 15.23
N GLU A 5 13.51 -34.16 15.80
CA GLU A 5 12.26 -33.56 16.27
C GLU A 5 12.47 -32.53 17.38
N PHE A 6 13.34 -32.83 18.35
CA PHE A 6 13.72 -31.90 19.40
C PHE A 6 14.42 -30.66 18.82
N PHE A 7 15.38 -30.86 17.91
CA PHE A 7 16.08 -29.74 17.26
C PHE A 7 15.13 -28.86 16.45
N LEU A 8 14.16 -29.43 15.71
CA LEU A 8 13.19 -28.65 14.94
C LEU A 8 12.28 -27.82 15.85
N GLY A 9 11.85 -28.40 16.99
CA GLY A 9 11.08 -27.71 18.02
C GLY A 9 11.86 -26.57 18.69
N CYS A 10 13.18 -26.71 18.86
CA CYS A 10 14.03 -25.60 19.33
C CYS A 10 14.25 -24.55 18.23
N LEU A 11 14.40 -24.96 16.97
CA LEU A 11 14.75 -24.08 15.86
C LEU A 11 13.66 -23.04 15.55
N ILE A 12 12.38 -23.37 15.77
CA ILE A 12 11.26 -22.42 15.56
C ILE A 12 11.34 -21.20 16.47
N TRP A 13 12.01 -21.29 17.62
CA TRP A 13 12.14 -20.17 18.55
C TRP A 13 13.06 -19.07 18.02
N LEU A 14 13.98 -19.38 17.10
CA LEU A 14 14.83 -18.37 16.47
C LEU A 14 14.00 -17.34 15.69
N PRO A 15 13.18 -17.73 14.68
CA PRO A 15 12.36 -16.76 13.97
C PRO A 15 11.24 -16.16 14.83
N ILE A 16 10.70 -16.89 15.84
CA ILE A 16 9.76 -16.30 16.81
C ILE A 16 10.43 -15.17 17.60
N THR A 17 11.66 -15.37 18.06
CA THR A 17 12.40 -14.33 18.81
C THR A 17 12.62 -13.10 17.93
N VAL A 18 13.02 -13.30 16.67
CA VAL A 18 13.15 -12.20 15.69
C VAL A 18 11.81 -11.49 15.51
N TRP A 19 10.70 -12.23 15.36
CA TRP A 19 9.36 -11.66 15.23
C TRP A 19 8.98 -10.82 16.45
N VAL A 20 9.12 -11.36 17.66
CA VAL A 20 8.77 -10.68 18.91
C VAL A 20 9.61 -9.42 19.12
N ILE A 21 10.94 -9.51 18.94
CA ILE A 21 11.83 -8.35 19.06
C ILE A 21 11.43 -7.27 18.04
N SER A 22 11.13 -7.66 16.80
CA SER A 22 10.72 -6.72 15.76
C SER A 22 9.41 -6.01 16.10
N LEU A 23 8.40 -6.74 16.60
CA LEU A 23 7.13 -6.14 17.05
C LEU A 23 7.34 -5.16 18.21
N VAL A 24 8.18 -5.51 19.18
CA VAL A 24 8.51 -4.62 20.31
C VAL A 24 9.19 -3.35 19.80
N GLN A 25 10.17 -3.48 18.91
CA GLN A 25 10.86 -2.33 18.33
C GLN A 25 9.89 -1.40 17.58
N TRP A 26 8.91 -1.94 16.85
CA TRP A 26 7.92 -1.10 16.16
C TRP A 26 6.93 -0.43 17.09
N MET A 27 6.52 -1.10 18.17
CA MET A 27 5.72 -0.45 19.20
C MET A 27 6.48 0.71 19.84
N ILE A 28 7.78 0.55 20.12
CA ILE A 28 8.64 1.62 20.65
C ILE A 28 8.78 2.77 19.64
N ALA A 29 8.92 2.46 18.35
CA ALA A 29 8.99 3.45 17.29
C ALA A 29 7.65 4.16 17.00
N GLY A 30 6.54 3.72 17.62
CA GLY A 30 5.21 4.24 17.36
C GLY A 30 4.64 3.84 16.00
N GLU A 31 5.27 2.89 15.31
CA GLU A 31 4.83 2.40 13.99
C GLU A 31 3.67 1.41 14.10
N THR A 32 3.47 0.80 15.27
CA THR A 32 2.39 -0.17 15.53
C THR A 32 1.79 0.12 16.89
N ASP A 33 0.46 0.22 16.94
CA ASP A 33 -0.25 0.43 18.21
C ASP A 33 -0.09 -0.78 19.13
N VAL A 34 0.05 -0.52 20.43
CA VAL A 34 0.24 -1.53 21.48
C VAL A 34 -0.90 -2.55 21.47
N ILE A 35 -2.13 -2.10 21.19
CA ILE A 35 -3.32 -2.96 21.10
C ILE A 35 -3.16 -4.02 20.00
N THR A 36 -2.44 -3.71 18.92
CA THR A 36 -2.19 -4.66 17.82
C THR A 36 -0.90 -5.46 17.99
N GLY A 37 0.14 -4.87 18.56
CA GLY A 37 1.43 -5.52 18.75
C GLY A 37 1.39 -6.63 19.81
N ILE A 38 0.69 -6.43 20.93
CA ILE A 38 0.57 -7.42 22.01
C ILE A 38 -0.08 -8.73 21.52
N PRO A 39 -1.26 -8.73 20.86
CA PRO A 39 -1.83 -9.94 20.27
C PRO A 39 -0.90 -10.63 19.29
N GLY A 40 -0.14 -9.87 18.48
CA GLY A 40 0.85 -10.43 17.56
C GLY A 40 1.95 -11.23 18.26
N ILE A 41 2.43 -10.75 19.41
CA ILE A 41 3.40 -11.47 20.25
C ILE A 41 2.78 -12.76 20.79
N PHE A 42 1.55 -12.70 21.33
CA PHE A 42 0.86 -13.89 21.83
C PHE A 42 0.62 -14.93 20.73
N VAL A 43 0.29 -14.51 19.51
CA VAL A 43 0.17 -15.41 18.35
C VAL A 43 1.51 -16.08 18.05
N ALA A 44 2.60 -15.33 18.00
CA ALA A 44 3.93 -15.88 17.72
C ALA A 44 4.36 -16.90 18.79
N LEU A 45 4.17 -16.57 20.07
CA LEU A 45 4.46 -17.48 21.19
C LEU A 45 3.54 -18.71 21.18
N GLY A 46 2.26 -18.53 20.89
CA GLY A 46 1.30 -19.62 20.75
C GLY A 46 1.67 -20.60 19.64
N MET A 47 2.11 -20.10 18.48
CA MET A 47 2.62 -20.94 17.40
C MET A 47 3.86 -21.75 17.82
N GLY A 48 4.78 -21.13 18.57
CA GLY A 48 5.94 -21.83 19.14
C GLY A 48 5.57 -22.91 20.14
N ALA A 49 4.63 -22.61 21.04
CA ALA A 49 4.12 -23.57 22.02
C ALA A 49 3.46 -24.77 21.33
N VAL A 50 2.56 -24.54 20.36
CA VAL A 50 1.90 -25.60 19.60
C VAL A 50 2.91 -26.46 18.83
N ALA A 51 3.96 -25.85 18.27
CA ALA A 51 4.99 -26.58 17.55
C ALA A 51 5.79 -27.54 18.46
N ILE A 52 5.98 -27.23 19.75
CA ILE A 52 6.62 -28.14 20.70
C ILE A 52 5.68 -29.25 21.14
N THR A 53 4.41 -28.93 21.42
CA THR A 53 3.47 -29.89 22.02
C THR A 53 2.93 -30.92 21.02
N THR A 54 2.89 -30.58 19.73
CA THR A 54 2.34 -31.49 18.71
C THR A 54 3.36 -32.57 18.37
N ASN A 55 2.95 -33.84 18.24
CA ASN A 55 3.85 -34.94 17.85
C ASN A 55 3.94 -35.14 16.33
N GLU A 56 3.05 -34.49 15.58
CA GLU A 56 2.98 -34.62 14.13
C GLU A 56 4.08 -33.81 13.42
N MET A 57 5.05 -34.51 12.83
CA MET A 57 6.19 -33.91 12.11
C MET A 57 5.75 -32.90 11.04
N HIS A 58 4.69 -33.21 10.30
CA HIS A 58 4.20 -32.36 9.22
C HIS A 58 3.63 -31.03 9.73
N LEU A 59 2.93 -31.06 10.87
CA LEU A 59 2.40 -29.84 11.49
C LEU A 59 3.51 -28.98 12.08
N ARG A 60 4.53 -29.59 12.71
CA ARG A 60 5.73 -28.86 13.18
C ARG A 60 6.44 -28.14 12.01
N ALA A 61 6.68 -28.87 10.92
CA ALA A 61 7.31 -28.30 9.73
C ALA A 61 6.45 -27.18 9.11
N GLY A 62 5.13 -27.38 9.01
CA GLY A 62 4.19 -26.37 8.51
C GLY A 62 4.20 -25.10 9.35
N LEU A 63 4.16 -25.21 10.68
CA LEU A 63 4.27 -24.07 11.60
C LEU A 63 5.60 -23.34 11.47
N PHE A 64 6.71 -24.09 11.37
CA PHE A 64 8.04 -23.50 11.16
C PHE A 64 8.11 -22.67 9.87
N VAL A 65 7.64 -23.24 8.75
CA VAL A 65 7.60 -22.53 7.46
C VAL A 65 6.66 -21.33 7.54
N ALA A 66 5.52 -21.45 8.23
CA ALA A 66 4.59 -20.35 8.41
C ALA A 66 5.26 -19.18 9.16
N VAL A 67 5.90 -19.44 10.31
CA VAL A 67 6.60 -18.41 11.08
C VAL A 67 7.71 -17.76 10.25
N LEU A 68 8.53 -18.55 9.55
CA LEU A 68 9.58 -18.00 8.66
C LEU A 68 8.99 -17.10 7.58
N LEU A 69 7.89 -17.52 6.96
CA LEU A 69 7.23 -16.75 5.92
C LEU A 69 6.66 -15.44 6.47
N MET A 70 6.12 -15.43 7.70
CA MET A 70 5.66 -14.20 8.36
C MET A 70 6.84 -13.22 8.56
N VAL A 71 7.97 -13.70 9.09
CA VAL A 71 9.17 -12.86 9.34
C VAL A 71 9.76 -12.33 8.04
N CYS A 72 9.89 -13.18 7.01
CA CYS A 72 10.50 -12.81 5.74
C CYS A 72 9.63 -11.87 4.90
N MET A 73 8.29 -12.02 4.93
CA MET A 73 7.39 -11.16 4.15
C MET A 73 7.10 -9.82 4.83
N TYR A 74 7.25 -9.74 6.14
CA TYR A 74 7.00 -8.53 6.90
C TYR A 74 7.67 -7.26 6.33
N PRO A 75 8.98 -7.21 6.01
CA PRO A 75 9.61 -6.00 5.48
C PRO A 75 8.93 -5.48 4.21
N SER A 76 8.46 -6.37 3.33
CA SER A 76 7.73 -5.99 2.12
C SER A 76 6.36 -5.38 2.44
N VAL A 77 5.63 -5.96 3.40
CA VAL A 77 4.36 -5.42 3.88
C VAL A 77 4.56 -4.04 4.51
N ARG A 78 5.60 -3.89 5.34
CA ARG A 78 5.97 -2.63 5.97
C ARG A 78 6.32 -1.54 4.96
N GLN A 79 7.18 -1.82 3.99
CA GLN A 79 7.51 -0.85 2.93
C GLN A 79 6.26 -0.42 2.15
N ALA A 80 5.33 -1.34 1.90
CA ALA A 80 4.07 -1.01 1.25
C ALA A 80 3.17 -0.12 2.12
N MET A 81 3.18 -0.28 3.44
CA MET A 81 2.42 0.57 4.38
C MET A 81 3.03 1.97 4.54
N ILE A 82 4.35 2.07 4.76
CA ILE A 82 5.05 3.36 4.86
C ILE A 82 4.85 4.19 3.60
N GLY A 83 4.91 3.53 2.44
CA GLY A 83 4.63 4.19 1.17
C GLY A 83 3.21 4.78 1.08
N ARG A 84 2.22 4.23 1.80
CA ARG A 84 0.85 4.76 1.85
C ARG A 84 0.75 5.99 2.74
N GLU A 85 1.42 5.98 3.89
CA GLU A 85 1.42 7.14 4.81
C GLU A 85 2.06 8.35 4.15
N LEU A 86 3.21 8.16 3.50
CA LEU A 86 3.86 9.25 2.76
C LEU A 86 2.94 9.83 1.67
N LYS A 87 2.21 8.97 0.96
CA LYS A 87 1.22 9.39 -0.05
C LYS A 87 0.00 10.10 0.54
N ALA A 88 -0.42 9.72 1.74
CA ALA A 88 -1.50 10.40 2.45
C ALA A 88 -1.10 11.84 2.79
N ILE A 89 0.14 12.06 3.23
CA ILE A 89 0.70 13.41 3.48
C ILE A 89 0.68 14.25 2.19
N ASP A 90 1.08 13.68 1.05
CA ASP A 90 1.05 14.38 -0.23
C ASP A 90 -0.38 14.73 -0.67
N LEU A 91 -1.36 13.85 -0.40
CA LEU A 91 -2.78 14.11 -0.67
C LEU A 91 -3.32 15.25 0.20
N ASP A 92 -2.96 15.29 1.47
CA ASP A 92 -3.39 16.36 2.38
C ASP A 92 -2.76 17.70 1.99
N ALA A 93 -1.49 17.71 1.58
CA ALA A 93 -0.83 18.89 1.04
C ALA A 93 -1.51 19.39 -0.25
N LEU A 94 -1.91 18.47 -1.14
CA LEU A 94 -2.65 18.80 -2.36
C LEU A 94 -4.04 19.38 -2.02
N LYS A 95 -4.76 18.75 -1.08
CA LYS A 95 -6.07 19.21 -0.60
C LYS A 95 -5.98 20.61 0.02
N SER A 96 -4.96 20.88 0.83
CA SER A 96 -4.72 22.21 1.40
C SER A 96 -4.51 23.28 0.32
N SER A 97 -3.80 22.92 -0.77
CA SER A 97 -3.60 23.83 -1.92
C SER A 97 -4.92 24.14 -2.63
N TYR A 98 -5.81 23.16 -2.75
CA TYR A 98 -7.17 23.37 -3.28
C TYR A 98 -8.02 24.27 -2.38
N GLN A 99 -8.00 24.05 -1.07
CA GLN A 99 -8.73 24.90 -0.11
C GLN A 99 -8.28 26.37 -0.17
N ALA A 100 -6.98 26.62 -0.37
CA ALA A 100 -6.46 27.97 -0.57
C ALA A 100 -6.99 28.62 -1.86
N LEU A 101 -7.17 27.83 -2.93
CA LEU A 101 -7.76 28.30 -4.20
C LEU A 101 -9.27 28.48 -4.12
N GLU A 102 -9.98 27.66 -3.34
CA GLU A 102 -11.40 27.86 -3.08
C GLU A 102 -11.66 29.19 -2.35
N ALA A 103 -10.78 29.55 -1.40
CA ALA A 103 -10.86 30.83 -0.71
C ALA A 103 -10.50 32.02 -1.62
N LYS A 104 -9.49 31.87 -2.50
CA LYS A 104 -9.04 32.91 -3.44
C LYS A 104 -8.62 32.28 -4.78
N PRO A 105 -9.51 32.21 -5.78
CA PRO A 105 -9.23 31.53 -7.06
C PRO A 105 -8.06 32.12 -7.85
N ASP A 106 -7.83 33.43 -7.72
CA ASP A 106 -6.76 34.17 -8.42
C ASP A 106 -5.44 34.23 -7.64
N ASN A 107 -5.30 33.43 -6.57
CA ASN A 107 -4.07 33.37 -5.81
C ASN A 107 -2.98 32.60 -6.58
N ALA A 108 -2.16 33.34 -7.33
CA ALA A 108 -1.06 32.79 -8.12
C ALA A 108 -0.04 31.98 -7.28
N VAL A 109 0.22 32.36 -6.03
CA VAL A 109 1.12 31.61 -5.13
C VAL A 109 0.54 30.24 -4.79
N ALA A 110 -0.78 30.18 -4.52
CA ALA A 110 -1.48 28.92 -4.27
C ALA A 110 -1.52 28.03 -5.53
N LYS A 111 -1.72 28.62 -6.72
CA LYS A 111 -1.62 27.88 -8.01
C LYS A 111 -0.22 27.30 -8.21
N LEU A 112 0.83 28.07 -7.93
CA LEU A 112 2.21 27.60 -8.05
C LEU A 112 2.53 26.48 -7.04
N ALA A 113 2.01 26.58 -5.82
CA ALA A 113 2.12 25.50 -4.82
C ALA A 113 1.39 24.23 -5.28
N LEU A 114 0.17 24.36 -5.80
CA LEU A 114 -0.60 23.27 -6.38
C LEU A 114 0.18 22.59 -7.52
N ALA A 115 0.78 23.38 -8.41
CA ALA A 115 1.58 22.86 -9.53
C ALA A 115 2.78 22.03 -9.07
N LYS A 116 3.51 22.48 -8.04
CA LYS A 116 4.63 21.72 -7.45
C LYS A 116 4.17 20.38 -6.88
N LYS A 117 3.04 20.35 -6.19
CA LYS A 117 2.46 19.12 -5.66
C LYS A 117 1.95 18.21 -6.80
N ALA A 118 1.31 18.77 -7.82
CA ALA A 118 0.90 18.04 -9.00
C ALA A 118 2.09 17.39 -9.73
N TYR A 119 3.22 18.10 -9.85
CA TYR A 119 4.46 17.56 -10.41
C TYR A 119 5.00 16.39 -9.59
N ALA A 120 5.08 16.53 -8.26
CA ALA A 120 5.55 15.47 -7.36
C ALA A 120 4.69 14.20 -7.45
N LEU A 121 3.39 14.34 -7.73
CA LEU A 121 2.46 13.23 -7.94
C LEU A 121 2.48 12.66 -9.38
N GLY A 122 3.32 13.22 -10.26
CA GLY A 122 3.49 12.77 -11.64
C GLY A 122 2.50 13.35 -12.65
N TYR A 123 1.75 14.40 -12.31
CA TYR A 123 0.84 15.09 -13.23
C TYR A 123 1.58 16.20 -14.00
N LEU A 124 2.59 15.81 -14.78
CA LEU A 124 3.54 16.73 -15.41
C LEU A 124 2.88 17.80 -16.28
N ALA A 125 2.02 17.40 -17.22
CA ALA A 125 1.32 18.33 -18.11
C ALA A 125 0.54 19.40 -17.32
N SER A 126 -0.29 18.97 -16.37
CA SER A 126 -1.08 19.86 -15.54
C SER A 126 -0.21 20.75 -14.65
N ALA A 127 0.87 20.21 -14.10
CA ALA A 127 1.81 20.98 -13.30
C ALA A 127 2.46 22.11 -14.10
N ILE A 128 2.91 21.84 -15.34
CA ILE A 128 3.47 22.87 -16.22
C ILE A 128 2.42 23.94 -16.51
N GLY A 129 1.23 23.55 -16.98
CA GLY A 129 0.19 24.52 -17.35
C GLY A 129 -0.24 25.42 -16.19
N ILE A 130 -0.46 24.84 -15.00
CA ILE A 130 -0.85 25.61 -13.80
C ILE A 130 0.31 26.53 -13.36
N ALA A 131 1.56 26.06 -13.40
CA ALA A 131 2.71 26.86 -13.00
C ALA A 131 2.96 28.03 -13.95
N GLU A 132 2.78 27.84 -15.26
CA GLU A 132 2.96 28.92 -16.23
C GLU A 132 1.90 30.02 -16.07
N GLU A 133 0.64 29.62 -15.89
CA GLU A 133 -0.43 30.58 -15.60
C GLU A 133 -0.14 31.37 -14.31
N ALA A 134 0.32 30.67 -13.26
CA ALA A 134 0.70 31.30 -12.00
C ALA A 134 1.89 32.26 -12.15
N LEU A 135 2.95 31.85 -12.83
CA LEU A 135 4.17 32.66 -13.01
C LEU A 135 3.91 33.92 -13.85
N ASN A 136 2.95 33.88 -14.77
CA ASN A 136 2.55 35.06 -15.55
C ASN A 136 1.90 36.15 -14.68
N GLN A 137 1.34 35.78 -13.53
CA GLN A 137 0.71 36.71 -12.58
C GLN A 137 1.67 37.18 -11.47
N LEU A 138 2.84 36.56 -11.35
CA LEU A 138 3.81 36.82 -10.29
C LEU A 138 4.96 37.75 -10.77
N PRO A 139 5.57 38.54 -9.87
CA PRO A 139 6.69 39.40 -10.22
C PRO A 139 7.93 38.57 -10.60
N LYS A 140 8.42 38.75 -11.83
CA LYS A 140 9.47 37.91 -12.45
C LYS A 140 10.77 37.80 -11.62
N GLY A 141 11.18 38.87 -10.93
CA GLY A 141 12.43 38.88 -10.17
C GLY A 141 12.40 38.09 -8.86
N VAL A 142 11.22 37.82 -8.29
CA VAL A 142 11.10 37.08 -7.01
C VAL A 142 11.04 35.58 -7.25
N PHE A 143 10.48 35.15 -8.39
CA PHE A 143 10.19 33.73 -8.68
C PHE A 143 11.07 33.15 -9.79
N GLU A 144 12.27 33.68 -10.02
CA GLU A 144 13.19 33.18 -11.07
C GLU A 144 13.56 31.70 -10.89
N GLY A 145 13.71 31.26 -9.64
CA GLY A 145 13.99 29.86 -9.32
C GLY A 145 12.87 28.93 -9.78
N ASP A 146 11.61 29.36 -9.60
CA ASP A 146 10.43 28.62 -10.02
C ASP A 146 10.28 28.63 -11.55
N ALA A 147 10.59 29.74 -12.22
CA ALA A 147 10.61 29.79 -13.68
C ALA A 147 11.65 28.82 -14.28
N LYS A 148 12.87 28.76 -13.70
CA LYS A 148 13.91 27.79 -14.09
C LYS A 148 13.47 26.35 -13.84
N MET A 149 12.76 26.11 -12.73
CA MET A 149 12.20 24.80 -12.41
C MET A 149 11.17 24.36 -13.47
N VAL A 150 10.20 25.22 -13.81
CA VAL A 150 9.18 24.92 -14.83
C VAL A 150 9.81 24.68 -16.21
N LYS A 151 10.86 25.43 -16.56
CA LYS A 151 11.63 25.18 -17.80
C LYS A 151 12.19 23.75 -17.84
N ARG A 152 12.78 23.26 -16.75
CA ARG A 152 13.26 21.86 -16.67
C ARG A 152 12.13 20.84 -16.78
N TRP A 153 10.95 21.13 -16.22
CA TRP A 153 9.78 20.27 -16.37
C TRP A 153 9.34 20.18 -17.83
N LYS A 154 9.35 21.30 -18.57
CA LYS A 154 9.05 21.34 -20.01
C LYS A 154 10.05 20.51 -20.81
N GLU A 155 11.35 20.64 -20.52
CA GLU A 155 12.40 19.83 -21.16
C GLU A 155 12.20 18.34 -20.88
N TYR A 156 11.76 17.97 -19.68
CA TYR A 156 11.41 16.59 -19.34
C TYR A 156 10.16 16.11 -20.10
N ALA A 157 9.10 16.93 -20.20
CA ALA A 157 7.89 16.61 -20.95
C ALA A 157 8.13 16.39 -22.45
N GLN A 158 9.13 17.06 -23.03
CA GLN A 158 9.54 16.85 -24.41
C GLN A 158 10.16 15.46 -24.64
N ARG A 159 10.76 14.86 -23.61
CA ARG A 159 11.37 13.52 -23.70
C ARG A 159 10.35 12.40 -23.49
N ASP A 160 9.27 12.67 -22.76
CA ASP A 160 8.18 11.71 -22.52
C ASP A 160 6.82 12.29 -22.96
N PRO A 161 6.39 12.03 -24.21
CA PRO A 161 5.11 12.50 -24.73
C PRO A 161 3.89 12.01 -23.95
N ARG A 162 3.99 10.87 -23.25
CA ARG A 162 2.88 10.35 -22.44
C ARG A 162 2.65 11.22 -21.20
N ALA A 163 3.72 11.74 -20.62
CA ALA A 163 3.65 12.65 -19.48
C ALA A 163 3.17 14.07 -19.87
N ALA A 164 3.20 14.40 -21.17
CA ALA A 164 2.78 15.70 -21.70
C ALA A 164 1.26 15.86 -21.88
N THR A 165 0.46 14.81 -21.68
CA THR A 165 -1.01 14.88 -21.81
C THR A 165 -1.69 14.97 -20.43
N PRO A 166 -2.54 15.99 -20.17
CA PRO A 166 -3.32 16.06 -18.95
C PRO A 166 -4.28 14.87 -18.81
N PRO A 167 -4.41 14.27 -17.62
CA PRO A 167 -5.33 13.16 -17.44
C PRO A 167 -6.81 13.61 -17.52
N PRO A 168 -7.72 12.73 -17.99
CA PRO A 168 -9.15 13.03 -17.96
C PRO A 168 -9.68 13.08 -16.52
N CYS A 169 -10.74 13.87 -16.33
CA CYS A 169 -11.42 13.99 -15.05
C CYS A 169 -12.01 12.62 -14.64
N PRO A 170 -11.71 12.11 -13.43
CA PRO A 170 -12.24 10.81 -13.00
C PRO A 170 -13.74 10.80 -12.73
N LYS A 171 -14.39 11.96 -12.55
CA LYS A 171 -15.84 12.04 -12.30
C LYS A 171 -16.68 12.07 -13.57
N CYS A 172 -16.25 12.81 -14.60
CA CYS A 172 -17.06 13.03 -15.81
C CYS A 172 -16.36 12.66 -17.12
N GLY A 173 -15.12 12.18 -17.08
CA GLY A 173 -14.34 11.79 -18.26
C GLY A 173 -13.78 12.95 -19.10
N GLN A 174 -14.15 14.21 -18.81
CA GLN A 174 -13.69 15.36 -19.59
C GLN A 174 -12.16 15.52 -19.51
N THR A 175 -11.51 15.63 -20.67
CA THR A 175 -10.12 16.10 -20.77
C THR A 175 -10.09 17.61 -20.56
N ASN A 176 -9.32 18.07 -19.57
CA ASN A 176 -9.18 19.48 -19.25
C ASN A 176 -7.84 20.00 -19.79
N PRO A 177 -7.75 21.29 -20.16
CA PRO A 177 -6.47 21.91 -20.49
C PRO A 177 -5.48 21.82 -19.33
N ALA A 178 -4.19 21.85 -19.65
CA ALA A 178 -3.11 21.72 -18.66
C ALA A 178 -3.15 22.80 -17.55
N SER A 179 -3.63 24.00 -17.85
CA SER A 179 -3.68 25.10 -16.87
C SER A 179 -4.85 25.02 -15.88
N PHE A 180 -5.83 24.15 -16.14
CA PHE A 180 -7.03 24.08 -15.31
C PHE A 180 -6.73 23.42 -13.97
N THR A 181 -7.15 24.07 -12.89
CA THR A 181 -7.09 23.52 -11.52
C THR A 181 -8.31 22.66 -11.20
N HIS A 182 -9.47 23.04 -11.74
CA HIS A 182 -10.76 22.35 -11.60
C HIS A 182 -11.26 21.89 -12.96
N CYS A 183 -12.10 20.85 -12.98
CA CYS A 183 -12.70 20.38 -14.22
C CYS A 183 -13.66 21.43 -14.77
N GLY A 184 -13.47 21.85 -16.02
CA GLY A 184 -14.33 22.86 -16.67
C GLY A 184 -15.78 22.41 -16.88
N ARG A 185 -16.06 21.10 -16.86
CA ARG A 185 -17.41 20.54 -17.05
C ARG A 185 -18.17 20.32 -15.75
N CYS A 186 -17.54 19.72 -14.74
CA CYS A 186 -18.22 19.33 -13.49
C CYS A 186 -17.74 20.09 -12.25
N GLY A 187 -16.79 21.02 -12.39
CA GLY A 187 -16.24 21.80 -11.28
C GLY A 187 -15.36 21.04 -10.29
N SER A 188 -15.16 19.72 -10.46
CA SER A 188 -14.39 18.94 -9.48
C SER A 188 -12.90 19.26 -9.48
N ALA A 189 -12.27 19.15 -8.30
CA ALA A 189 -10.81 19.16 -8.11
C ALA A 189 -10.17 17.88 -8.70
N PHE A 190 -10.16 17.78 -10.03
CA PHE A 190 -9.93 16.51 -10.74
C PHE A 190 -8.55 15.88 -10.47
N LEU A 191 -7.51 16.68 -10.22
CA LEU A 191 -6.19 16.16 -9.83
C LEU A 191 -6.24 15.53 -8.43
N LEU A 192 -6.95 16.16 -7.48
CA LEU A 192 -7.15 15.60 -6.15
C LEU A 192 -7.96 14.30 -6.20
N GLU A 193 -9.07 14.28 -6.93
CA GLU A 193 -9.89 13.07 -7.05
C GLU A 193 -9.12 11.94 -7.75
N ARG A 194 -8.33 12.26 -8.78
CA ARG A 194 -7.50 11.27 -9.45
C ARG A 194 -6.39 10.75 -8.54
N SER A 195 -5.82 11.62 -7.71
CA SER A 195 -4.81 11.23 -6.72
C SER A 195 -5.42 10.30 -5.67
N LYS A 196 -6.64 10.58 -5.19
CA LYS A 196 -7.35 9.67 -4.28
C LYS A 196 -7.63 8.31 -4.90
N LEU A 197 -7.92 8.23 -6.20
CA LEU A 197 -8.10 6.94 -6.88
C LEU A 197 -6.77 6.20 -7.03
N ARG A 198 -5.70 6.90 -7.40
CA ARG A 198 -4.35 6.32 -7.57
C ARG A 198 -3.74 5.84 -6.25
N PHE A 199 -3.95 6.59 -5.18
CA PHE A 199 -3.34 6.36 -3.86
C PHE A 199 -4.33 5.89 -2.81
N GLY A 200 -5.59 5.65 -3.19
CA GLY A 200 -6.58 5.01 -2.34
C GLY A 200 -6.06 3.65 -1.85
N PRO A 201 -6.75 3.01 -0.89
CA PRO A 201 -6.33 1.73 -0.32
C PRO A 201 -6.05 0.77 -1.48
N SER A 202 -4.76 0.57 -1.78
CA SER A 202 -4.40 -0.02 -3.06
C SER A 202 -5.04 -1.39 -3.08
N ALA A 203 -5.94 -1.62 -4.04
CA ALA A 203 -6.60 -2.90 -4.20
C ALA A 203 -5.51 -3.98 -4.20
N GLN A 204 -4.37 -3.71 -4.83
CA GLN A 204 -3.18 -4.55 -4.83
C GLN A 204 -2.61 -4.90 -3.44
N GLY A 205 -2.49 -3.94 -2.51
CA GLY A 205 -1.99 -4.25 -1.17
C GLY A 205 -3.01 -5.04 -0.34
N ARG A 206 -4.32 -4.77 -0.49
CA ARG A 206 -5.37 -5.58 0.12
C ARG A 206 -5.38 -7.01 -0.44
N LYS A 207 -5.20 -7.15 -1.76
CA LYS A 207 -5.10 -8.45 -2.46
C LYS A 207 -3.90 -9.26 -1.97
N LEU A 208 -2.74 -8.62 -1.86
CA LEU A 208 -1.53 -9.27 -1.37
C LEU A 208 -1.71 -9.74 0.07
N LEU A 209 -2.27 -8.88 0.94
CA LEU A 209 -2.56 -9.23 2.33
C LEU A 209 -3.57 -10.37 2.45
N SER A 210 -4.67 -10.35 1.67
CA SER A 210 -5.67 -11.43 1.70
C SER A 210 -5.10 -12.74 1.17
N ALA A 211 -4.31 -12.70 0.09
CA ALA A 211 -3.62 -13.87 -0.46
C ALA A 211 -2.65 -14.47 0.56
N TRP A 212 -1.93 -13.62 1.27
CA TRP A 212 -0.99 -14.03 2.31
C TRP A 212 -1.68 -14.67 3.51
N ILE A 213 -2.73 -14.04 4.06
CA ILE A 213 -3.51 -14.63 5.17
C ILE A 213 -4.08 -15.99 4.75
N ALA A 214 -4.64 -16.09 3.55
CA ALA A 214 -5.16 -17.35 3.02
C ALA A 214 -4.08 -18.43 2.90
N MET A 215 -2.90 -18.07 2.40
CA MET A 215 -1.76 -18.99 2.27
C MET A 215 -1.27 -19.49 3.64
N VAL A 216 -1.12 -18.62 4.63
CA VAL A 216 -0.74 -19.00 6.00
C VAL A 216 -1.82 -19.89 6.63
N ALA A 217 -3.10 -19.54 6.45
CA ALA A 217 -4.22 -20.33 6.94
C ALA A 217 -4.24 -21.74 6.33
N ALA A 218 -3.96 -21.91 5.03
CA ALA A 218 -3.82 -23.23 4.42
C ALA A 218 -2.59 -23.98 4.92
N LEU A 219 -1.44 -23.30 5.01
CA LEU A 219 -0.17 -23.90 5.41
C LEU A 219 -0.24 -24.48 6.83
N VAL A 220 -0.98 -23.83 7.74
CA VAL A 220 -1.18 -24.31 9.12
C VAL A 220 -2.41 -25.20 9.22
N GLY A 221 -3.50 -24.85 8.55
CA GLY A 221 -4.79 -25.54 8.66
C GLY A 221 -4.81 -26.93 8.03
N VAL A 222 -4.13 -27.14 6.89
CA VAL A 222 -4.09 -28.45 6.22
C VAL A 222 -3.35 -29.50 7.07
N PRO A 223 -2.15 -29.24 7.61
CA PRO A 223 -1.53 -30.16 8.54
C PRO A 223 -2.31 -30.31 9.85
N ALA A 224 -2.96 -29.26 10.36
CA ALA A 224 -3.77 -29.38 11.58
C ALA A 224 -4.98 -30.30 11.37
N ALA A 225 -5.57 -30.29 10.17
CA ALA A 225 -6.70 -31.14 9.81
C ALA A 225 -6.36 -32.63 9.79
N SER A 226 -5.08 -33.02 9.67
CA SER A 226 -4.69 -34.44 9.68
C SER A 226 -4.88 -35.11 11.04
N GLY A 227 -5.03 -34.35 12.12
CA GLY A 227 -5.37 -34.88 13.44
C GLY A 227 -6.85 -35.24 13.62
N LEU A 228 -7.70 -34.95 12.63
CA LEU A 228 -9.13 -35.26 12.66
C LEU A 228 -9.42 -36.69 12.16
N PRO A 229 -10.58 -37.27 12.50
CA PRO A 229 -11.06 -38.50 11.87
C PRO A 229 -11.03 -38.40 10.33
N PRO A 230 -10.72 -39.48 9.58
CA PRO A 230 -10.41 -39.39 8.15
C PRO A 230 -11.47 -38.67 7.30
N ALA A 231 -12.76 -38.94 7.57
CA ALA A 231 -13.86 -38.27 6.89
C ALA A 231 -13.88 -36.75 7.14
N LEU A 232 -13.65 -36.32 8.38
CA LEU A 232 -13.62 -34.91 8.76
C LEU A 232 -12.35 -34.21 8.26
N ALA A 233 -11.21 -34.91 8.26
CA ALA A 233 -9.96 -34.39 7.71
C ALA A 233 -10.12 -34.05 6.22
N ILE A 234 -10.65 -34.97 5.42
CA ILE A 234 -10.90 -34.76 3.98
C ILE A 234 -11.81 -33.55 3.76
N VAL A 235 -12.95 -33.49 4.47
CA VAL A 235 -13.90 -32.38 4.33
C VAL A 235 -13.25 -31.04 4.70
N THR A 236 -12.49 -31.01 5.80
CA THR A 236 -11.82 -29.79 6.28
C THR A 236 -10.75 -29.32 5.31
N ILE A 237 -9.93 -30.23 4.77
CA ILE A 237 -8.90 -29.90 3.78
C ILE A 237 -9.54 -29.35 2.50
N ILE A 238 -10.57 -30.01 1.97
CA ILE A 238 -11.28 -29.53 0.78
C ILE A 238 -11.88 -28.14 1.02
N ALA A 239 -12.51 -27.93 2.19
CA ALA A 239 -13.09 -26.64 2.55
C ALA A 239 -12.03 -25.53 2.66
N LEU A 240 -10.88 -25.80 3.31
CA LEU A 240 -9.77 -24.85 3.43
C LEU A 240 -9.18 -24.50 2.05
N VAL A 241 -8.92 -25.50 1.20
CA VAL A 241 -8.39 -25.28 -0.14
C VAL A 241 -9.38 -24.47 -0.98
N ALA A 242 -10.67 -24.84 -0.94
CA ALA A 242 -11.72 -24.09 -1.64
C ALA A 242 -11.81 -22.65 -1.14
N LEU A 243 -11.70 -22.41 0.17
CA LEU A 243 -11.68 -21.07 0.76
C LEU A 243 -10.48 -20.25 0.26
N VAL A 244 -9.27 -20.84 0.25
CA VAL A 244 -8.08 -20.15 -0.27
C VAL A 244 -8.24 -19.81 -1.75
N ILE A 245 -8.70 -20.76 -2.56
CA ILE A 245 -8.97 -20.51 -3.99
C ILE A 245 -10.01 -19.39 -4.15
N ALA A 246 -11.11 -19.43 -3.39
CA ALA A 246 -12.14 -18.40 -3.45
C ALA A 246 -11.61 -17.02 -3.06
N VAL A 247 -10.81 -16.92 -1.98
CA VAL A 247 -10.17 -15.66 -1.55
C VAL A 247 -9.22 -15.15 -2.62
N LEU A 248 -8.39 -16.01 -3.21
CA LEU A 248 -7.48 -15.63 -4.29
C LEU A 248 -8.24 -15.16 -5.54
N VAL A 249 -9.25 -15.91 -5.98
CA VAL A 249 -10.08 -15.54 -7.14
C VAL A 249 -10.77 -14.20 -6.87
N TYR A 250 -11.40 -14.01 -5.71
CA TYR A 250 -12.07 -12.76 -5.35
C TYR A 250 -11.08 -11.58 -5.28
N ALA A 251 -9.93 -11.79 -4.64
CA ALA A 251 -8.87 -10.80 -4.56
C ALA A 251 -8.43 -10.37 -5.96
N PHE A 252 -8.05 -11.30 -6.84
CA PHE A 252 -7.46 -10.95 -8.13
C PHE A 252 -8.49 -10.47 -9.16
N ARG A 253 -9.70 -11.04 -9.20
CA ARG A 253 -10.76 -10.69 -10.17
C ARG A 253 -11.27 -9.25 -10.05
N SER A 254 -11.18 -8.63 -8.87
CA SER A 254 -11.57 -7.22 -8.67
C SER A 254 -10.68 -6.18 -9.36
N GLY A 255 -9.65 -6.59 -10.12
CA GLY A 255 -8.67 -5.70 -10.75
C GLY A 255 -8.98 -5.26 -12.18
N GLU A 256 -9.91 -5.93 -12.86
CA GLU A 256 -10.13 -5.74 -14.30
C GLU A 256 -11.11 -4.59 -14.63
N ALA A 257 -11.79 -4.00 -13.64
CA ALA A 257 -12.82 -2.99 -13.86
C ALA A 257 -12.34 -1.52 -13.84
N THR A 258 -11.04 -1.26 -13.69
CA THR A 258 -10.51 0.12 -13.52
C THR A 258 -9.28 0.44 -14.37
N ALA A 259 -9.16 -0.19 -15.54
CA ALA A 259 -8.20 0.22 -16.57
C ALA A 259 -8.86 1.17 -17.57
#